data_AF-A0A436W5N7-F1
#
_entry.id   AF-A0A436W5N7-F1
#
_cell.length_a   1.000
_cell.length_b   1.000
_cell.length_c   1.000
_cell.angle_alpha   90.00
_cell.angle_beta   90.00
_cell.angle_gamma   90.00
#
_symmetry.space_group_name_H-M   'P 1'
#
loop_
_entity.id
_entity.type
_entity.pdbx_description
1 polymer ?
#
loop_
_entity_poly.entity_id
_entity_poly.type
_entity_poly.pdbx_seq_one_letter_code
_entity_poly.pdbx_strand_id
1 'polypeptide(L)'
;MTTEIDQTRIDSLIKGAVDLHIHSGPSLHPRKIDHIEALRAADEAGMRAILLKDHYYPTMPIATLLNNNMGKSTKVLSAIVLNHPLGGFNPSAVDYALKQGARIVWMPTAHAENHIIKTAKELKGKFPENTKKTVEAEGLRLVDGQGVVLDEVKAILDLIAEADACVSAGHH
;
A
#
# COMPACT_ATOMS: atom_id res chain seq x y z
N MET A 1 -19.17 -7.66 -31.10
CA MET A 1 -18.34 -6.53 -31.52
C MET A 1 -17.36 -6.26 -30.39
N THR A 2 -16.09 -6.58 -30.58
CA THR A 2 -15.03 -6.15 -29.67
C THR A 2 -14.72 -4.70 -30.01
N THR A 3 -14.95 -3.78 -29.08
CA THR A 3 -14.54 -2.39 -29.22
C THR A 3 -13.02 -2.37 -29.39
N GLU A 4 -12.53 -1.88 -30.53
CA GLU A 4 -11.10 -1.69 -30.72
C GLU A 4 -10.59 -0.71 -29.66
N ILE A 5 -9.52 -1.10 -28.98
CA ILE A 5 -8.90 -0.28 -27.95
C ILE A 5 -8.00 0.73 -28.66
N ASP A 6 -8.37 2.01 -28.62
CA ASP A 6 -7.56 3.12 -29.13
C ASP A 6 -6.38 3.40 -28.18
N GLN A 7 -5.19 2.95 -28.58
CA GLN A 7 -3.96 3.14 -27.82
C GLN A 7 -3.62 4.62 -27.61
N THR A 8 -3.90 5.48 -28.59
CA THR A 8 -3.61 6.92 -28.49
C THR A 8 -4.45 7.55 -27.39
N ARG A 9 -5.73 7.15 -27.31
CA ARG A 9 -6.61 7.58 -26.22
C ARG A 9 -6.11 7.09 -24.87
N ILE A 10 -5.66 5.84 -24.75
CA ILE A 10 -5.08 5.32 -23.50
C ILE A 10 -3.86 6.15 -23.07
N ASP A 11 -2.90 6.35 -23.98
CA ASP A 11 -1.67 7.07 -23.65
C ASP A 11 -1.96 8.50 -23.17
N SER A 12 -2.97 9.15 -23.76
CA SER A 12 -3.40 10.48 -23.34
C SER A 12 -3.98 10.53 -21.92
N LEU A 13 -4.65 9.46 -21.47
CA LEU A 13 -5.25 9.37 -20.12
C LEU A 13 -4.19 9.19 -19.04
N ILE A 14 -3.03 8.64 -19.38
CA ILE A 14 -1.93 8.41 -18.42
C ILE A 14 -1.15 9.70 -18.14
N LYS A 15 -1.09 10.62 -19.11
CA LYS A 15 -0.40 11.90 -18.94
C LYS A 15 -1.04 12.71 -17.80
N GLY A 16 -0.24 13.00 -16.78
CA GLY A 16 -0.68 13.71 -15.57
C GLY A 16 -1.48 12.87 -14.58
N ALA A 17 -1.69 11.57 -14.83
CA ALA A 17 -2.40 10.67 -13.93
C ALA A 17 -1.63 10.44 -12.62
N VAL A 18 -2.36 10.00 -11.60
CA VAL A 18 -1.82 9.58 -10.31
C VAL A 18 -2.29 8.17 -10.02
N ASP A 19 -1.35 7.24 -9.83
CA ASP A 19 -1.66 5.89 -9.36
C ASP A 19 -1.30 5.76 -7.87
N LEU A 20 -2.30 5.46 -7.04
CA LEU A 20 -2.17 5.40 -5.59
C LEU A 20 -1.94 3.99 -5.04
N HIS A 21 -1.72 2.98 -5.89
CA HIS A 21 -1.63 1.59 -5.43
C HIS A 21 -0.64 0.74 -6.23
N ILE A 22 0.64 1.12 -6.22
CA ILE A 22 1.68 0.33 -6.90
C ILE A 22 2.35 -0.66 -5.95
N HIS A 23 2.40 -1.90 -6.41
CA HIS A 23 3.13 -3.00 -5.80
C HIS A 23 4.42 -3.30 -6.58
N SER A 24 5.50 -2.58 -6.26
CA SER A 24 6.85 -2.85 -6.76
C SER A 24 7.78 -3.33 -5.64
N GLY A 25 8.90 -3.93 -6.02
CA GLY A 25 9.85 -4.56 -5.10
C GLY A 25 11.07 -3.69 -4.79
N PRO A 26 11.98 -4.17 -3.93
CA PRO A 26 11.98 -5.51 -3.32
C PRO A 26 10.89 -5.69 -2.27
N SER A 27 10.40 -6.92 -2.12
CA SER A 27 9.40 -7.32 -1.12
C SER A 27 9.52 -8.82 -0.85
N LEU A 28 9.01 -9.26 0.30
CA LEU A 28 8.88 -10.69 0.59
C LEU A 28 7.93 -11.39 -0.40
N HIS A 29 6.98 -10.61 -0.91
CA HIS A 29 6.08 -11.00 -1.97
C HIS A 29 6.72 -10.72 -3.34
N PRO A 30 6.83 -11.68 -4.27
CA PRO A 30 7.44 -11.47 -5.57
C PRO A 30 6.80 -10.31 -6.33
N ARG A 31 7.62 -9.39 -6.85
CA ARG A 31 7.16 -8.25 -7.66
C ARG A 31 7.75 -8.35 -9.06
N LYS A 32 7.00 -7.90 -10.06
CA LYS A 32 7.42 -7.95 -11.47
C LYS A 32 8.54 -6.97 -11.78
N ILE A 33 8.56 -5.85 -11.07
CA ILE A 33 9.51 -4.75 -11.23
C ILE A 33 9.90 -4.20 -9.86
N ASP A 34 11.08 -3.61 -9.77
CA ASP A 34 11.53 -2.88 -8.60
C ASP A 34 10.97 -1.43 -8.57
N HIS A 35 11.21 -0.70 -7.48
CA HIS A 35 10.72 0.67 -7.33
C HIS A 35 11.36 1.67 -8.30
N ILE A 36 12.60 1.44 -8.70
CA ILE A 36 13.32 2.29 -9.65
C ILE A 36 12.71 2.12 -11.05
N GLU A 37 12.48 0.89 -11.46
CA GLU A 37 11.80 0.52 -12.70
C GLU A 37 10.37 1.08 -12.73
N ALA A 38 9.62 0.97 -11.63
CA ALA A 38 8.28 1.54 -11.52
C ALA A 38 8.27 3.07 -11.72
N LEU A 39 9.21 3.78 -11.08
CA LEU A 39 9.33 5.23 -11.25
C LEU A 39 9.76 5.59 -12.68
N ARG A 40 10.71 4.88 -13.28
CA ARG A 40 11.13 5.12 -14.67
C ARG A 40 9.97 4.97 -15.64
N ALA A 41 9.22 3.87 -15.52
CA ALA A 41 8.07 3.61 -16.38
C ALA A 41 6.97 4.69 -16.24
N ALA A 42 6.68 5.11 -15.01
CA ALA A 42 5.70 6.16 -14.76
C ALA A 42 6.13 7.53 -15.30
N ASP A 43 7.42 7.87 -15.17
CA ASP A 43 8.01 9.10 -15.68
C ASP A 43 8.03 9.15 -17.21
N GLU A 44 8.42 8.06 -17.86
CA GLU A 44 8.36 7.91 -19.33
C GLU A 44 6.91 8.01 -19.84
N ALA A 45 5.97 7.42 -19.11
CA ALA A 45 4.55 7.54 -19.39
C ALA A 45 4.00 8.95 -19.11
N GLY A 46 4.75 9.84 -18.46
CA GLY A 46 4.38 11.22 -18.16
C GLY A 46 3.34 11.34 -17.04
N MET A 47 3.33 10.40 -16.10
CA MET A 47 2.45 10.43 -14.94
C MET A 47 2.86 11.55 -13.98
N ARG A 48 1.89 12.12 -13.25
CA ARG A 48 2.17 13.15 -12.26
C ARG A 48 2.76 12.55 -10.98
N ALA A 49 2.21 11.43 -10.52
CA ALA A 49 2.70 10.78 -9.32
C ALA A 49 2.36 9.28 -9.30
N ILE A 50 3.16 8.54 -8.55
CA ILE A 50 2.87 7.14 -8.18
C ILE A 50 3.05 6.96 -6.69
N LEU A 51 2.25 6.11 -6.07
CA LEU A 51 2.43 5.71 -4.69
C LEU A 51 3.00 4.30 -4.61
N LEU A 52 4.08 4.14 -3.86
CA LEU A 52 4.64 2.83 -3.55
C LEU A 52 3.98 2.26 -2.29
N LYS A 53 3.44 1.05 -2.37
CA LYS A 53 2.87 0.31 -1.25
C LYS A 53 3.55 -1.06 -1.10
N ASP A 54 4.02 -1.32 0.11
CA ASP A 54 4.44 -2.66 0.52
C ASP A 54 3.66 -3.16 1.74
N HIS A 55 3.46 -4.48 1.83
CA HIS A 55 2.70 -5.09 2.92
C HIS A 55 3.51 -5.25 4.22
N TYR A 56 4.83 -5.11 4.16
CA TYR A 56 5.74 -5.54 5.22
C TYR A 56 6.69 -4.45 5.70
N TYR A 57 6.84 -3.35 4.96
CA TYR A 57 7.64 -2.21 5.40
C TYR A 57 7.04 -0.86 4.97
N PRO A 58 7.34 0.21 5.73
CA PRO A 58 6.95 1.58 5.39
C PRO A 58 7.71 2.09 4.15
N THR A 59 7.04 2.67 3.15
CA THR A 59 7.68 3.07 1.86
C THR A 59 8.24 4.51 1.85
N MET A 60 8.08 5.27 2.93
CA MET A 60 8.55 6.66 3.08
C MET A 60 10.06 6.79 2.88
N PRO A 61 10.93 5.93 3.45
CA PRO A 61 12.37 6.03 3.23
C PRO A 61 12.73 5.87 1.76
N ILE A 62 12.18 4.86 1.08
CA ILE A 62 12.51 4.61 -0.33
C ILE A 62 11.92 5.69 -1.25
N ALA A 63 10.69 6.17 -1.00
CA ALA A 63 10.10 7.27 -1.76
C ALA A 63 10.91 8.56 -1.62
N THR A 64 11.42 8.85 -0.42
CA THR A 64 12.30 10.01 -0.17
C THR A 64 13.60 9.89 -0.97
N LEU A 65 14.26 8.73 -0.91
CA LEU A 65 15.49 8.49 -1.66
C LEU A 65 15.27 8.58 -3.17
N LEU A 66 14.19 8.00 -3.71
CA LEU A 66 13.90 8.06 -5.14
C LEU A 66 13.65 9.50 -5.60
N ASN A 67 12.80 10.25 -4.87
CA ASN A 67 12.52 11.64 -5.20
C ASN A 67 13.78 12.52 -5.18
N ASN A 68 14.70 12.28 -4.25
CA ASN A 68 15.89 13.12 -4.09
C ASN A 68 17.00 12.78 -5.09
N ASN A 69 17.09 11.53 -5.54
CA ASN A 69 18.27 11.04 -6.25
C ASN A 69 18.02 10.64 -7.72
N MET A 70 16.77 10.43 -8.14
CA MET A 70 16.49 9.90 -9.48
C MET A 70 16.32 10.98 -10.57
N GLY A 71 16.13 12.24 -10.19
CA GLY A 71 15.95 13.36 -11.15
C GLY A 71 14.73 13.20 -12.06
N LYS A 72 13.63 12.65 -11.52
CA LYS A 72 12.39 12.34 -12.25
C LYS A 72 11.33 13.41 -12.03
N SER A 73 10.47 13.62 -13.04
CA SER A 73 9.35 14.57 -12.98
C SER A 73 8.16 13.96 -12.25
N THR A 74 7.94 12.65 -12.40
CA THR A 74 6.93 11.92 -11.62
C THR A 74 7.31 11.91 -10.14
N LYS A 75 6.37 12.33 -9.29
CA LYS A 75 6.54 12.31 -7.83
C LYS A 75 6.28 10.91 -7.27
N VAL A 76 7.17 10.42 -6.42
CA VAL A 76 6.91 9.21 -5.63
C VAL A 76 6.24 9.58 -4.31
N LEU A 77 5.06 9.04 -4.07
CA LEU A 77 4.30 9.09 -2.83
C LEU A 77 4.48 7.79 -2.05
N SER A 78 4.15 7.81 -0.76
CA SER A 78 4.47 6.73 0.17
C SER A 78 3.33 6.41 1.13
N ALA A 79 3.53 5.29 1.83
CA ALA A 79 2.51 4.48 2.44
C ALA A 79 2.99 3.68 3.64
N ILE A 80 2.06 3.40 4.56
CA ILE A 80 2.24 2.40 5.60
C ILE A 80 1.07 1.42 5.65
N VAL A 81 1.36 0.12 5.71
CA VAL A 81 0.35 -0.95 5.83
C VAL A 81 0.46 -1.60 7.20
N LEU A 82 -0.64 -1.59 7.96
CA LEU A 82 -0.70 -1.99 9.37
C LEU A 82 -0.80 -3.50 9.58
N ASN A 83 0.02 -4.28 8.85
CA ASN A 83 0.18 -5.71 9.12
C ASN A 83 1.13 -5.94 10.31
N HIS A 84 1.12 -7.15 10.89
CA HIS A 84 2.00 -7.56 12.00
C HIS A 84 3.48 -7.12 11.96
N PRO A 85 4.20 -7.11 10.81
CA PRO A 85 5.58 -6.62 10.81
C PRO A 85 5.75 -5.18 11.29
N LEU A 86 4.68 -4.38 11.24
CA LEU A 86 4.65 -3.00 11.77
C LEU A 86 3.90 -2.89 13.11
N GLY A 87 3.55 -4.02 13.73
CA GLY A 87 2.87 -4.09 15.02
C GLY A 87 1.33 -4.07 14.93
N GLY A 88 0.74 -4.27 13.75
CA GLY A 88 -0.71 -4.23 13.60
C GLY A 88 -1.27 -2.81 13.74
N PHE A 89 -2.36 -2.64 14.51
CA PHE A 89 -2.93 -1.33 14.85
C PHE A 89 -2.01 -0.56 15.81
N ASN A 90 -0.88 -0.07 15.29
CA ASN A 90 0.16 0.61 16.04
C ASN A 90 0.12 2.14 15.78
N PRO A 91 -0.45 2.96 16.69
CA PRO A 91 -0.54 4.41 16.49
C PRO A 91 0.83 5.09 16.38
N SER A 92 1.84 4.59 17.09
CA SER A 92 3.21 5.15 17.03
C SER A 92 3.81 4.98 15.63
N ALA A 93 3.64 3.81 15.01
CA ALA A 93 4.09 3.61 13.64
C ALA A 93 3.38 4.55 12.65
N VAL A 94 2.08 4.81 12.85
CA VAL A 94 1.30 5.73 12.03
C VAL A 94 1.77 7.17 12.19
N ASP A 95 1.92 7.65 13.42
CA ASP A 95 2.38 9.01 13.72
C ASP A 95 3.72 9.32 13.03
N TYR A 96 4.71 8.43 13.20
CA TYR A 96 6.01 8.58 12.57
C TYR A 96 5.96 8.44 11.04
N ALA A 97 5.07 7.60 10.50
CA ALA A 97 4.92 7.47 9.05
C ALA A 97 4.33 8.74 8.41
N LEU A 98 3.28 9.30 9.03
CA LEU A 98 2.63 10.54 8.57
C LEU A 98 3.61 11.72 8.63
N LYS A 99 4.36 11.86 9.73
CA LYS A 99 5.42 12.88 9.87
C LYS A 99 6.58 12.70 8.87
N GLN A 100 6.81 11.48 8.39
CA GLN A 100 7.76 11.19 7.30
C GLN A 100 7.13 11.26 5.89
N GLY A 101 5.90 11.75 5.77
CA GLY A 101 5.28 12.06 4.50
C GLY A 101 4.44 10.93 3.89
N ALA A 102 4.07 9.90 4.66
CA ALA A 102 3.04 8.96 4.22
C ALA A 102 1.78 9.73 3.80
N ARG A 103 1.16 9.33 2.68
CA ARG A 103 -0.09 9.94 2.19
C ARG A 103 -1.30 9.05 2.39
N ILE A 104 -1.07 7.76 2.62
CA ILE A 104 -2.12 6.79 2.86
C ILE A 104 -1.67 5.85 3.98
N VAL A 105 -2.60 5.53 4.88
CA VAL A 105 -2.46 4.48 5.89
C VAL A 105 -3.44 3.37 5.54
N TRP A 106 -2.92 2.15 5.32
CA TRP A 106 -3.76 0.97 5.10
C TRP A 106 -3.95 0.22 6.40
N MET A 107 -5.21 -0.01 6.74
CA MET A 107 -5.58 -1.06 7.69
C MET A 107 -5.05 -2.42 7.22
N PRO A 108 -4.96 -3.42 8.10
CA PRO A 108 -4.44 -4.75 7.78
C PRO A 108 -4.95 -5.30 6.45
N THR A 109 -4.02 -5.93 5.71
CA THR A 109 -4.31 -6.56 4.42
C THR A 109 -4.19 -8.07 4.53
N ALA A 110 -2.96 -8.59 4.44
CA ALA A 110 -2.72 -10.03 4.46
C ALA A 110 -2.99 -10.63 5.84
N HIS A 111 -2.91 -9.79 6.89
CA HIS A 111 -3.15 -10.19 8.27
C HIS A 111 -4.52 -9.75 8.80
N ALA A 112 -5.43 -9.26 7.95
CA ALA A 112 -6.83 -9.08 8.34
C ALA A 112 -7.50 -10.46 8.53
N GLU A 113 -8.30 -10.63 9.57
CA GLU A 113 -8.99 -11.89 9.87
C GLU A 113 -9.81 -12.39 8.67
N ASN A 114 -10.60 -11.51 8.05
CA ASN A 114 -11.41 -11.83 6.89
C ASN A 114 -10.55 -12.30 5.70
N HIS A 115 -9.38 -11.68 5.47
CA HIS A 115 -8.44 -12.13 4.44
C HIS A 115 -7.89 -13.52 4.74
N ILE A 116 -7.46 -13.79 5.97
CA ILE A 116 -6.93 -15.10 6.36
C ILE A 116 -8.00 -16.19 6.17
N ILE A 117 -9.22 -15.94 6.65
CA ILE A 117 -10.34 -16.89 6.51
C ILE A 117 -10.65 -17.18 5.04
N LYS A 118 -10.77 -16.14 4.20
CA LYS A 118 -11.05 -16.31 2.76
C LYS A 118 -9.92 -17.02 2.03
N THR A 119 -8.67 -16.69 2.34
CA THR A 119 -7.51 -17.33 1.70
C THR A 119 -7.41 -18.80 2.08
N ALA A 120 -7.68 -19.16 3.35
CA ALA A 120 -7.71 -20.55 3.79
C ALA A 120 -8.83 -21.37 3.14
N LYS A 121 -10.01 -20.77 2.90
CA LYS A 121 -11.20 -21.48 2.40
C LYS A 121 -11.33 -21.50 0.87
N GLU A 122 -10.96 -20.41 0.19
CA GLU A 122 -11.43 -20.14 -1.18
C GLU A 122 -10.32 -19.73 -2.16
N LEU A 123 -9.23 -19.14 -1.67
CA LEU A 123 -8.22 -18.50 -2.52
C LEU A 123 -6.83 -19.16 -2.45
N LYS A 124 -6.74 -20.39 -1.91
CA LYS A 124 -5.48 -21.15 -1.86
C LYS A 124 -4.87 -21.28 -3.26
N GLY A 125 -3.65 -20.76 -3.44
CA GLY A 125 -2.95 -20.72 -4.74
C GLY A 125 -3.46 -19.70 -5.76
N LYS A 126 -4.46 -18.87 -5.42
CA LYS A 126 -4.99 -17.79 -6.27
C LYS A 126 -4.51 -16.40 -5.87
N PHE A 127 -4.10 -16.26 -4.61
CA PHE A 127 -3.42 -15.06 -4.13
C PHE A 127 -1.91 -15.27 -4.22
N PRO A 128 -1.14 -14.24 -4.64
CA PRO A 128 0.30 -14.41 -4.68
C PRO A 128 0.86 -14.58 -3.26
N GLU A 129 1.84 -15.47 -3.13
CA GLU A 129 2.36 -15.94 -1.85
C GLU A 129 3.76 -15.41 -1.58
N ASN A 130 4.13 -15.37 -0.31
CA ASN A 130 5.49 -15.00 0.09
C ASN A 130 6.51 -16.02 -0.41
N THR A 131 7.66 -15.53 -0.86
CA THR A 131 8.79 -16.38 -1.29
C THR A 131 9.34 -17.27 -0.18
N LYS A 132 9.13 -16.88 1.07
CA LYS A 132 9.56 -17.61 2.27
C LYS A 132 8.42 -17.67 3.27
N LYS A 133 8.36 -18.77 4.02
CA LYS A 133 7.42 -18.89 5.15
C LYS A 133 7.73 -17.81 6.19
N THR A 134 6.69 -17.17 6.68
CA THR A 134 6.72 -16.25 7.81
C THR A 134 6.22 -16.96 9.07
N VAL A 135 6.34 -16.29 10.21
CA VAL A 135 5.56 -16.64 11.40
C VAL A 135 4.07 -16.63 11.05
N GLU A 136 3.31 -17.52 11.67
CA GLU A 136 1.86 -17.56 11.51
C GLU A 136 1.25 -16.29 12.12
N ALA A 137 0.36 -15.67 11.36
CA ALA A 137 -0.27 -14.40 11.72
C ALA A 137 -1.64 -14.65 12.35
N GLU A 138 -1.88 -14.02 13.50
CA GLU A 138 -3.24 -13.88 14.03
C GLU A 138 -4.06 -12.93 13.15
N GLY A 139 -5.36 -13.19 13.02
CA GLY A 139 -6.29 -12.34 12.29
C GLY A 139 -6.58 -11.03 13.02
N LEU A 140 -6.20 -9.91 12.41
CA LEU A 140 -6.51 -8.57 12.92
C LEU A 140 -7.95 -8.17 12.56
N ARG A 141 -8.67 -7.60 13.52
CA ARG A 141 -10.03 -7.09 13.39
C ARG A 141 -10.09 -5.62 13.82
N LEU A 142 -10.84 -4.80 13.09
CA LEU A 142 -11.04 -3.38 13.45
C LEU A 142 -11.91 -3.19 14.69
N VAL A 143 -12.62 -4.24 15.10
CA VAL A 143 -13.60 -4.24 16.18
C VAL A 143 -13.32 -5.38 17.16
N ASP A 144 -13.73 -5.18 18.41
CA ASP A 144 -13.68 -6.18 19.46
C ASP A 144 -14.72 -7.32 19.27
N GLY A 145 -14.89 -8.15 20.31
CA GLY A 145 -15.87 -9.24 20.32
C GLY A 145 -17.32 -8.79 20.35
N GLN A 146 -17.59 -7.52 20.68
CA GLN A 146 -18.92 -6.92 20.76
C GLN A 146 -19.24 -6.06 19.52
N GLY A 147 -18.29 -5.90 18.60
CA GLY A 147 -18.44 -5.08 17.40
C GLY A 147 -18.12 -3.61 17.61
N VAL A 148 -17.51 -3.25 18.74
CA VAL A 148 -17.08 -1.87 19.02
C VAL A 148 -15.70 -1.65 18.40
N VAL A 149 -15.52 -0.51 17.72
CA VAL A 149 -14.23 -0.13 17.13
C VAL A 149 -13.16 -0.02 18.22
N LEU A 150 -11.99 -0.62 17.99
CA LEU A 150 -10.86 -0.60 18.91
C LEU A 150 -10.33 0.83 19.12
N ASP A 151 -9.82 1.11 20.32
CA ASP A 151 -9.33 2.45 20.67
C ASP A 151 -8.06 2.82 19.87
N GLU A 152 -7.20 1.84 19.57
CA GLU A 152 -6.04 2.03 18.70
C GLU A 152 -6.45 2.41 17.29
N VAL A 153 -7.55 1.84 16.77
CA VAL A 153 -8.08 2.18 15.45
C VAL A 153 -8.62 3.61 15.44
N LYS A 154 -9.33 4.03 16.48
CA LYS A 154 -9.81 5.42 16.62
C LYS A 154 -8.64 6.41 16.66
N ALA A 155 -7.63 6.14 17.49
CA ALA A 155 -6.44 6.98 17.59
C ALA A 155 -5.69 7.09 16.25
N ILE A 156 -5.62 5.99 15.49
CA ILE A 156 -5.05 6.00 14.13
C ILE A 156 -5.87 6.87 13.17
N LEU A 157 -7.21 6.78 13.22
CA LEU A 157 -8.07 7.61 12.39
C LEU A 157 -7.93 9.11 12.72
N ASP A 158 -7.79 9.45 14.00
CA ASP A 158 -7.53 10.82 14.44
C ASP A 158 -6.19 11.35 13.89
N LEU A 159 -5.12 10.55 13.98
CA LEU A 159 -3.81 10.90 13.42
C LEU A 159 -3.86 11.10 11.90
N ILE A 160 -4.59 10.22 11.18
CA ILE A 160 -4.77 10.34 9.73
C ILE A 160 -5.50 11.64 9.38
N ALA A 161 -6.55 11.98 10.13
CA ALA A 161 -7.31 13.20 9.92
C ALA A 161 -6.48 14.45 10.21
N GLU A 162 -5.71 14.47 11.31
CA GLU A 162 -4.80 15.58 11.65
C GLU A 162 -3.75 15.82 10.55
N ALA A 163 -3.26 14.76 9.93
CA ALA A 163 -2.25 14.83 8.88
C ALA A 163 -2.81 15.11 7.46
N ASP A 164 -4.13 15.28 7.30
CA ASP A 164 -4.82 15.39 6.00
C ASP A 164 -4.42 14.25 5.04
N ALA A 165 -4.37 13.02 5.57
CA ALA A 165 -3.99 11.82 4.85
C ALA A 165 -5.20 10.93 4.54
N CYS A 166 -5.04 9.98 3.62
CA CYS A 166 -6.10 9.03 3.30
C CYS A 166 -6.02 7.78 4.18
N VAL A 167 -7.19 7.22 4.50
CA VAL A 167 -7.32 5.87 5.07
C VAL A 167 -7.73 4.88 3.99
N SER A 168 -7.15 3.68 4.01
CA SER A 168 -7.67 2.51 3.28
C SER A 168 -8.20 1.48 4.27
N ALA A 169 -9.39 0.94 3.98
CA ALA A 169 -10.06 -0.06 4.80
C ALA A 169 -9.34 -1.43 4.86
N GLY A 170 -8.26 -1.63 4.11
CA GLY A 170 -7.55 -2.89 4.10
C GLY A 170 -8.42 -4.03 3.57
N HIS A 171 -8.35 -5.21 4.19
CA HIS A 171 -9.12 -6.39 3.81
C HIS A 171 -10.10 -6.87 4.91
N HIS A 172 -10.68 -5.94 5.67
CA HIS A 172 -11.65 -6.26 6.72
C HIS A 172 -13.04 -6.59 6.16
#